data_AF-A0A6C0HUT6-F1
#
_entry.id   AF-A0A6C0HUT6-F1
#
_cell.length_a   1.000
_cell.length_b   1.000
_cell.length_c   1.000
_cell.angle_alpha   90.00
_cell.angle_beta   90.00
_cell.angle_gamma   90.00
#
_symmetry.space_group_name_H-M   'P 1'
#
loop_
_entity.id
_entity.type
_entity.pdbx_description
1 polymer ?
#
loop_
_entity_poly.entity_id
_entity_poly.type
_entity_poly.pdbx_seq_one_letter_code
_entity_poly.pdbx_strand_id
1 'polypeptide(L)'
;MNQNILSTIYHNNNFIKQTYKTLKKFRENVNNNMTGGAFSIDYKDNHIKFKKLIDDNLLKLYLSTPDENTNCISIIIDIKIGLAYIENATNNKYTNCFEQPELNNGKTIMEITIKLLKKYKDKFNIKQIQLKDNSFITCDDKTSIVLSDLSFLQHNETFYSRFGFKPRKDDDYENYMKNKAILSISKVKKIKLNKILIDYNNEIDSKLKQQLLEDYEVHLNYNIIQWFNHFSKVFMKKDCKLFKFIIEGIYKKLELIKLNNIGYTMKL
;
A
#
# COMPACT_ATOMS: atom_id res chain seq x y z
N MET A 1 7.41 -35.17 43.27
CA MET A 1 8.82 -35.21 42.83
C MET A 1 9.61 -34.25 43.72
N ASN A 2 10.64 -34.75 44.41
CA ASN A 2 11.25 -34.06 45.55
C ASN A 2 12.11 -32.86 45.08
N GLN A 3 11.80 -31.63 45.49
CA GLN A 3 12.50 -30.41 45.03
C GLN A 3 14.02 -30.46 45.29
N ASN A 4 14.44 -31.17 46.34
CA ASN A 4 15.86 -31.38 46.66
C ASN A 4 16.60 -32.19 45.59
N ILE A 5 15.96 -33.20 44.98
CA ILE A 5 16.59 -34.04 43.95
C ILE A 5 16.82 -33.24 42.66
N LEU A 6 15.85 -32.40 42.27
CA LEU A 6 15.98 -31.51 41.12
C LEU A 6 17.08 -30.45 41.32
N SER A 7 17.23 -29.93 42.55
CA SER A 7 18.30 -28.97 42.87
C SER A 7 19.69 -29.60 42.75
N THR A 8 19.86 -30.83 43.25
CA THR A 8 21.14 -31.56 43.20
C THR A 8 21.51 -31.91 41.76
N ILE A 9 20.55 -32.33 40.94
CA ILE A 9 20.76 -32.62 39.51
C ILE A 9 21.15 -31.35 38.74
N TYR A 10 20.51 -30.21 39.03
CA TYR A 10 20.84 -28.94 38.41
C TYR A 10 22.23 -28.43 38.81
N HIS A 11 22.64 -28.58 40.07
CA HIS A 11 23.93 -28.11 40.54
C HIS A 11 25.12 -28.99 40.09
N ASN A 12 24.92 -30.29 39.90
CA ASN A 12 26.01 -31.22 39.60
C ASN A 12 26.19 -31.51 38.10
N ASN A 13 25.27 -31.07 37.24
CA ASN A 13 25.34 -31.37 35.81
C ASN A 13 25.62 -30.10 34.97
N ASN A 14 26.87 -29.98 34.49
CA ASN A 14 27.31 -28.87 33.65
C ASN A 14 26.52 -28.76 32.34
N PHE A 15 26.07 -29.88 31.77
CA PHE A 15 25.22 -29.89 30.57
C PHE A 15 23.85 -29.26 30.86
N ILE A 16 23.20 -29.63 31.97
CA ILE A 16 21.91 -29.02 32.36
C ILE A 16 22.06 -27.53 32.65
N LYS A 17 23.15 -27.10 33.32
CA LYS A 17 23.46 -25.68 33.53
C LYS A 17 23.68 -24.93 32.22
N GLN A 18 24.40 -25.51 31.27
CA GLN A 18 24.61 -24.90 29.95
C GLN A 18 23.30 -24.82 29.17
N THR A 19 22.53 -25.90 29.11
CA THR A 19 21.23 -25.94 28.44
C THR A 19 20.25 -24.94 29.06
N TYR A 20 20.20 -24.81 30.39
CA TYR A 20 19.39 -23.80 31.06
C TYR A 20 19.90 -22.37 30.79
N LYS A 21 21.21 -22.13 30.78
CA LYS A 21 21.78 -20.83 30.38
C LYS A 21 21.43 -20.49 28.92
N THR A 22 21.50 -21.44 28.01
CA THR A 22 21.15 -21.27 26.59
C THR A 22 19.65 -21.03 26.43
N LEU A 23 18.79 -21.80 27.12
CA LEU A 23 17.34 -21.60 27.12
C LEU A 23 16.93 -20.30 27.80
N LYS A 24 17.63 -19.88 28.85
CA LYS A 24 17.42 -18.59 29.52
C LYS A 24 17.85 -17.44 28.62
N LYS A 25 19.00 -17.53 27.95
CA LYS A 25 19.41 -16.56 26.91
C LYS A 25 18.45 -16.53 25.73
N PHE A 26 17.94 -17.68 25.29
CA PHE A 26 16.92 -17.76 24.25
C PHE A 26 15.61 -17.12 24.70
N ARG A 27 15.16 -17.41 25.93
CA ARG A 27 13.94 -16.81 26.53
C ARG A 27 14.11 -15.32 26.81
N GLU A 28 15.29 -14.86 27.22
CA GLU A 28 15.63 -13.44 27.39
C GLU A 28 15.68 -12.75 26.02
N ASN A 29 16.22 -13.38 24.98
CA ASN A 29 16.14 -12.86 23.61
C ASN A 29 14.69 -12.82 23.09
N VAL A 30 13.89 -13.86 23.33
CA VAL A 30 12.46 -13.89 22.94
C VAL A 30 11.65 -12.86 23.71
N ASN A 31 11.89 -12.70 25.03
CA ASN A 31 11.19 -11.72 25.86
C ASN A 31 11.64 -10.28 25.57
N ASN A 32 12.93 -10.03 25.31
CA ASN A 32 13.44 -8.72 24.91
C ASN A 32 13.01 -8.35 23.47
N ASN A 33 12.72 -9.34 22.62
CA ASN A 33 12.20 -9.13 21.27
C ASN A 33 10.68 -8.91 21.22
N MET A 34 9.94 -9.20 22.30
CA MET A 34 8.47 -9.04 22.34
C MET A 34 7.93 -8.12 23.44
N THR A 35 8.77 -7.50 24.29
CA THR A 35 8.28 -6.59 25.33
C THR A 35 9.02 -5.24 25.38
N GLY A 36 8.26 -4.17 25.64
CA GLY A 36 8.80 -2.92 26.21
C GLY A 36 8.84 -1.71 25.28
N GLY A 37 7.67 -1.16 24.94
CA GLY A 37 7.48 0.12 24.25
C GLY A 37 6.63 -0.05 23.00
N ALA A 38 5.31 -0.03 23.14
CA ALA A 38 4.41 0.01 21.99
C ALA A 38 4.66 1.32 21.24
N PHE A 39 5.08 1.22 19.97
CA PHE A 39 5.08 2.39 19.12
C PHE A 39 3.64 2.74 18.85
N SER A 40 3.20 3.89 19.33
CA SER A 40 1.82 4.31 19.14
C SER A 40 1.69 5.72 18.61
N ILE A 41 0.57 5.96 17.96
CA ILE A 41 0.09 7.28 17.57
C ILE A 41 -1.39 7.40 17.88
N ASP A 42 -1.81 8.61 18.18
CA ASP A 42 -3.23 8.94 18.16
C ASP A 42 -3.58 9.39 16.74
N TYR A 43 -4.63 8.84 16.17
CA TYR A 43 -5.16 9.24 14.87
C TYR A 43 -6.67 9.33 14.95
N LYS A 44 -7.19 10.56 14.80
CA LYS A 44 -8.56 10.90 15.22
C LYS A 44 -8.76 10.47 16.68
N ASP A 45 -9.87 9.83 17.01
CA ASP A 45 -10.20 9.38 18.35
C ASP A 45 -9.66 7.98 18.70
N ASN A 46 -8.66 7.49 17.93
CA ASN A 46 -8.15 6.12 18.07
C ASN A 46 -6.67 6.11 18.48
N HIS A 47 -6.34 5.29 19.47
CA HIS A 47 -4.96 5.02 19.89
C HIS A 47 -4.42 3.77 19.18
N ILE A 48 -3.57 3.99 18.17
CA ILE A 48 -3.08 2.93 17.30
C ILE A 48 -1.71 2.46 17.77
N LYS A 49 -1.56 1.15 17.95
CA LYS A 49 -0.31 0.51 18.40
C LYS A 49 0.32 -0.31 17.28
N PHE A 50 1.65 -0.27 17.23
CA PHE A 50 2.48 -1.07 16.34
C PHE A 50 3.30 -2.04 17.19
N LYS A 51 3.33 -3.30 16.75
CA LYS A 51 4.28 -4.28 17.25
C LYS A 51 5.68 -3.94 16.74
N LYS A 52 6.70 -4.25 17.53
CA LYS A 52 8.09 -4.04 17.16
C LYS A 52 8.85 -5.37 17.19
N LEU A 53 9.83 -5.49 16.31
CA LEU A 53 10.86 -6.51 16.35
C LEU A 53 12.19 -5.84 16.02
N ILE A 54 13.21 -6.08 16.84
CA ILE A 54 14.55 -5.52 16.66
C ILE A 54 15.45 -6.65 16.18
N ASP A 55 16.18 -6.39 15.11
CA ASP A 55 17.05 -7.35 14.43
C ASP A 55 18.33 -6.60 13.98
N ASP A 56 19.38 -6.67 14.80
CA ASP A 56 20.61 -5.88 14.65
C ASP A 56 20.37 -4.37 14.48
N ASN A 57 20.49 -3.87 13.25
CA ASN A 57 20.33 -2.45 12.88
C ASN A 57 18.97 -2.16 12.24
N LEU A 58 18.10 -3.16 12.18
CA LEU A 58 16.77 -3.09 11.61
C LEU A 58 15.73 -3.06 12.72
N LEU A 59 14.93 -2.01 12.73
CA LEU A 59 13.70 -1.95 13.50
C LEU A 59 12.53 -2.28 12.58
N LYS A 60 11.87 -3.40 12.82
CA LYS A 60 10.66 -3.80 12.10
C LYS A 60 9.44 -3.41 12.92
N LEU A 61 8.52 -2.67 12.34
CA LEU A 61 7.26 -2.27 12.95
C LEU A 61 6.09 -2.88 12.16
N TYR A 62 5.10 -3.40 12.87
CA TYR A 62 3.94 -4.04 12.27
C TYR A 62 2.66 -3.43 12.80
N LEU A 63 1.79 -3.01 11.88
CA LEU A 63 0.38 -2.81 12.17
C LEU A 63 -0.31 -4.15 11.91
N SER A 64 -0.82 -4.79 12.94
CA SER A 64 -1.50 -6.08 12.83
C SER A 64 -3.02 -5.91 12.95
N THR A 65 -3.76 -6.89 12.46
CA THR A 65 -5.19 -7.05 12.70
C THR A 65 -5.50 -7.15 14.19
N PRO A 66 -6.75 -6.88 14.64
CA PRO A 66 -7.12 -6.98 16.06
C PRO A 66 -6.87 -8.35 16.69
N ASP A 67 -7.02 -9.42 15.91
CA ASP A 67 -6.73 -10.81 16.30
C ASP A 67 -5.23 -11.18 16.19
N GLU A 68 -4.40 -10.22 15.76
CA GLU A 68 -2.96 -10.32 15.63
C GLU A 68 -2.43 -11.36 14.61
N ASN A 69 -3.32 -11.98 13.82
CA ASN A 69 -2.98 -13.06 12.90
C ASN A 69 -2.38 -12.57 11.58
N THR A 70 -2.68 -11.34 11.16
CA THR A 70 -2.23 -10.78 9.89
C THR A 70 -1.60 -9.41 10.08
N ASN A 71 -0.48 -9.16 9.38
CA ASN A 71 0.13 -7.83 9.33
C ASN A 71 -0.45 -7.05 8.16
N CYS A 72 -1.11 -5.94 8.48
CA CYS A 72 -1.67 -5.00 7.52
C CYS A 72 -0.63 -4.09 6.88
N ILE A 73 0.41 -3.75 7.62
CA ILE A 73 1.54 -2.95 7.18
C ILE A 73 2.78 -3.49 7.87
N SER A 74 3.86 -3.62 7.11
CA SER A 74 5.19 -3.86 7.65
C SER A 74 6.07 -2.65 7.33
N ILE A 75 6.82 -2.17 8.32
CA ILE A 75 7.74 -1.05 8.16
C ILE A 75 9.10 -1.55 8.61
N ILE A 76 10.12 -1.37 7.79
CA ILE A 76 11.51 -1.71 8.14
C ILE A 76 12.32 -0.42 8.19
N ILE A 77 12.87 -0.09 9.35
CA ILE A 77 13.72 1.08 9.55
C ILE A 77 15.16 0.59 9.68
N ASP A 78 16.01 0.96 8.73
CA ASP A 78 17.45 0.84 8.86
C ASP A 78 17.99 2.06 9.60
N ILE A 79 18.37 1.83 10.86
CA ILE A 79 18.79 2.88 11.80
C ILE A 79 20.16 3.46 11.41
N LYS A 80 21.02 2.66 10.75
CA LYS A 80 22.37 3.09 10.38
C LYS A 80 22.33 4.14 9.28
N ILE A 81 21.55 3.89 8.24
CA ILE A 81 21.45 4.79 7.08
C ILE A 81 20.29 5.80 7.20
N GLY A 82 19.37 5.59 8.15
CA GLY A 82 18.24 6.48 8.39
C GLY A 82 17.14 6.34 7.34
N LEU A 83 16.85 5.11 6.91
CA LEU A 83 15.92 4.81 5.83
C LEU A 83 14.78 3.92 6.32
N ALA A 84 13.55 4.37 6.14
CA ALA A 84 12.35 3.58 6.40
C ALA A 84 11.75 3.04 5.11
N TYR A 85 11.48 1.74 5.05
CA TYR A 85 10.81 1.06 3.97
C TYR A 85 9.40 0.66 4.41
N ILE A 86 8.38 1.04 3.66
CA ILE A 86 7.01 0.57 3.85
C ILE A 86 6.76 -0.61 2.93
N GLU A 87 6.38 -1.73 3.51
CA GLU A 87 6.08 -2.98 2.83
C GLU A 87 4.66 -3.45 3.14
N ASN A 88 4.09 -4.24 2.22
CA ASN A 88 2.86 -5.00 2.42
C ASN A 88 1.67 -4.19 2.97
N ALA A 89 1.49 -2.95 2.52
CA ALA A 89 0.30 -2.16 2.86
C ALA A 89 -0.92 -2.75 2.15
N THR A 90 -1.72 -3.54 2.89
CA THR A 90 -2.91 -4.21 2.37
C THR A 90 -4.16 -3.74 3.12
N ASN A 91 -5.26 -3.64 2.39
CA ASN A 91 -6.60 -3.42 2.93
C ASN A 91 -7.53 -4.59 2.56
N ASN A 92 -6.98 -5.80 2.50
CA ASN A 92 -7.70 -7.00 2.09
C ASN A 92 -9.07 -7.10 2.79
N LYS A 93 -10.14 -7.28 2.01
CA LYS A 93 -11.54 -7.41 2.46
C LYS A 93 -11.75 -8.49 3.53
N TYR A 94 -10.84 -9.45 3.64
CA TYR A 94 -10.91 -10.55 4.61
C TYR A 94 -10.18 -10.28 5.92
N THR A 95 -9.39 -9.21 6.00
CA THR A 95 -8.55 -8.88 7.15
C THR A 95 -8.57 -7.37 7.37
N ASN A 96 -9.48 -6.92 8.23
CA ASN A 96 -9.53 -5.53 8.66
C ASN A 96 -8.42 -5.25 9.67
N CYS A 97 -7.64 -4.20 9.43
CA CYS A 97 -6.58 -3.71 10.32
C CYS A 97 -7.13 -3.05 11.58
N PHE A 98 -8.35 -2.55 11.50
CA PHE A 98 -9.06 -1.88 12.56
C PHE A 98 -10.47 -2.47 12.69
N GLU A 99 -11.04 -2.43 13.89
CA GLU A 99 -12.45 -2.80 14.07
C GLU A 99 -13.38 -1.79 13.36
N GLN A 100 -12.98 -0.52 13.33
CA GLN A 100 -13.70 0.57 12.68
C GLN A 100 -13.54 0.49 11.14
N PRO A 101 -14.60 0.20 10.36
CA PRO A 101 -14.53 0.04 8.92
C PRO A 101 -13.96 1.26 8.17
N GLU A 102 -14.23 2.46 8.66
CA GLU A 102 -13.77 3.73 8.07
C GLU A 102 -12.25 3.93 8.14
N LEU A 103 -11.55 3.22 9.03
CA LEU A 103 -10.10 3.23 9.13
C LEU A 103 -9.44 2.22 8.16
N ASN A 104 -10.19 1.25 7.66
CA ASN A 104 -9.71 0.17 6.78
C ASN A 104 -9.66 0.58 5.30
N ASN A 105 -9.10 1.76 5.02
CA ASN A 105 -8.85 2.19 3.65
C ASN A 105 -7.39 2.59 3.46
N GLY A 106 -6.88 2.43 2.24
CA GLY A 106 -5.47 2.67 1.92
C GLY A 106 -4.99 4.08 2.27
N LYS A 107 -5.86 5.10 2.16
CA LYS A 107 -5.50 6.48 2.53
C LYS A 107 -5.24 6.58 4.03
N THR A 108 -6.18 6.12 4.86
CA THR A 108 -6.04 6.16 6.33
C THR A 108 -4.81 5.37 6.79
N ILE A 109 -4.63 4.16 6.27
CA ILE A 109 -3.47 3.28 6.53
C ILE A 109 -2.14 3.99 6.21
N MET A 110 -2.06 4.68 5.08
CA MET A 110 -0.87 5.44 4.68
C MET A 110 -0.64 6.67 5.58
N GLU A 111 -1.69 7.43 5.91
CA GLU A 111 -1.59 8.58 6.81
C GLU A 111 -1.09 8.20 8.20
N ILE A 112 -1.63 7.11 8.76
CA ILE A 112 -1.19 6.52 10.03
C ILE A 112 0.29 6.16 9.97
N THR A 113 0.70 5.47 8.91
CA THR A 113 2.10 5.04 8.71
C THR A 113 3.05 6.22 8.64
N ILE A 114 2.73 7.24 7.83
CA ILE A 114 3.55 8.45 7.70
C ILE A 114 3.59 9.22 9.02
N LYS A 115 2.45 9.32 9.73
CA LYS A 115 2.38 10.01 11.03
C LYS A 115 3.26 9.31 12.07
N LEU A 116 3.27 7.97 12.09
CA LEU A 116 4.18 7.19 12.93
C LEU A 116 5.65 7.49 12.62
N LEU A 117 6.03 7.39 11.34
CA LEU A 117 7.42 7.62 10.92
C LEU A 117 7.89 9.05 11.22
N LYS A 118 7.02 10.05 11.03
CA LYS A 118 7.30 11.43 11.42
C LYS A 118 7.46 11.59 12.93
N LYS A 119 6.58 10.99 13.74
CA LYS A 119 6.66 11.05 15.21
C LYS A 119 7.99 10.52 15.75
N TYR A 120 8.53 9.47 15.14
CA TYR A 120 9.75 8.81 15.60
C TYR A 120 10.98 9.11 14.73
N LYS A 121 10.93 10.12 13.84
CA LYS A 121 12.01 10.40 12.90
C LYS A 121 13.32 10.69 13.63
N ASP A 122 13.30 11.56 14.64
CA ASP A 122 14.52 12.00 15.31
C ASP A 122 15.12 10.88 16.17
N LYS A 123 14.25 10.06 16.78
CA LYS A 123 14.66 8.91 17.60
C LYS A 123 15.47 7.87 16.80
N PHE A 124 15.15 7.68 15.52
CA PHE A 124 15.82 6.69 14.65
C PHE A 124 16.58 7.33 13.50
N ASN A 125 16.78 8.65 13.54
CA ASN A 125 17.43 9.41 12.47
C ASN A 125 16.84 9.11 11.07
N ILE A 126 15.52 9.00 10.97
CA ILE A 126 14.84 8.68 9.71
C ILE A 126 14.86 9.92 8.81
N LYS A 127 15.66 9.85 7.75
CA LYS A 127 15.84 10.93 6.77
C LYS A 127 14.89 10.77 5.57
N GLN A 128 14.50 9.54 5.28
CA GLN A 128 13.80 9.19 4.06
C GLN A 128 12.88 7.99 4.27
N ILE A 129 11.74 8.02 3.58
CA ILE A 129 10.82 6.90 3.46
C ILE A 129 10.85 6.42 2.01
N GLN A 130 10.84 5.10 1.82
CA GLN A 130 10.73 4.43 0.52
C GLN A 130 9.60 3.41 0.53
N LEU A 131 9.02 3.18 -0.63
CA LEU A 131 8.08 2.10 -0.88
C LEU A 131 8.16 1.65 -2.34
N LYS A 132 7.66 0.45 -2.63
CA LYS A 132 7.47 -0.03 -4.00
C LYS A 132 5.97 -0.21 -4.25
N ASP A 133 5.48 0.37 -5.34
CA ASP A 133 4.06 0.29 -5.67
C ASP A 133 3.74 -1.03 -6.36
N ASN A 134 3.16 -1.97 -5.63
CA ASN A 134 2.56 -3.17 -6.21
C ASN A 134 1.04 -3.20 -5.95
N SER A 135 0.41 -2.03 -5.88
CA SER A 135 -0.98 -1.90 -5.41
C SER A 135 -2.00 -2.13 -6.53
N PHE A 136 -3.06 -2.88 -6.21
CA PHE A 136 -4.16 -3.18 -7.11
C PHE A 136 -5.49 -3.23 -6.34
N ILE A 137 -6.59 -2.96 -7.05
CA ILE A 137 -7.95 -3.19 -6.58
C ILE A 137 -8.43 -4.50 -7.20
N THR A 138 -8.77 -5.47 -6.35
CA THR A 138 -9.43 -6.70 -6.78
C THR A 138 -10.94 -6.46 -6.86
N CYS A 139 -11.53 -6.65 -8.04
CA CYS A 139 -12.98 -6.54 -8.23
C CYS A 139 -13.68 -7.88 -8.00
N ASP A 140 -13.11 -8.92 -8.59
CA ASP A 140 -13.53 -10.32 -8.50
C ASP A 140 -12.26 -11.19 -8.47
N ASP A 141 -12.41 -12.50 -8.38
CA ASP A 141 -11.26 -13.41 -8.19
C ASP A 141 -10.29 -13.46 -9.39
N LYS A 142 -10.65 -12.86 -10.54
CA LYS A 142 -9.87 -12.91 -11.78
C LYS A 142 -9.42 -11.53 -12.28
N THR A 143 -10.06 -10.46 -11.82
CA THR A 143 -9.88 -9.11 -12.35
C THR A 143 -9.32 -8.18 -11.29
N SER A 144 -8.08 -7.72 -11.53
CA SER A 144 -7.43 -6.67 -10.76
C SER A 144 -7.15 -5.44 -11.62
N ILE A 145 -7.39 -4.26 -11.04
CA ILE A 145 -7.06 -2.96 -11.61
C ILE A 145 -5.83 -2.43 -10.89
N VAL A 146 -4.81 -2.07 -11.67
CA VAL A 146 -3.60 -1.45 -11.14
C VAL A 146 -3.93 -0.07 -10.59
N LEU A 147 -3.60 0.18 -9.32
CA LEU A 147 -4.02 1.41 -8.63
C LEU A 147 -3.24 2.63 -9.10
N SER A 148 -1.96 2.48 -9.49
CA SER A 148 -1.20 3.57 -10.12
C SER A 148 -1.94 4.12 -11.32
N ASP A 149 -2.43 3.22 -12.18
CA ASP A 149 -3.02 3.58 -13.47
C ASP A 149 -4.36 4.29 -13.27
N LEU A 150 -5.19 3.71 -12.39
CA LEU A 150 -6.47 4.27 -11.96
C LEU A 150 -6.31 5.65 -11.32
N SER A 151 -5.41 5.76 -10.33
CA SER A 151 -5.17 7.01 -9.62
C SER A 151 -4.68 8.10 -10.57
N PHE A 152 -3.82 7.77 -11.53
CA PHE A 152 -3.31 8.76 -12.48
C PHE A 152 -4.42 9.32 -13.36
N LEU A 153 -5.32 8.48 -13.87
CA LEU A 153 -6.45 8.95 -14.68
C LEU A 153 -7.48 9.74 -13.86
N GLN A 154 -7.66 9.42 -12.58
CA GLN A 154 -8.58 10.14 -11.69
C GLN A 154 -8.00 11.45 -11.13
N HIS A 155 -6.70 11.51 -10.87
CA HIS A 155 -6.12 12.57 -10.05
C HIS A 155 -4.93 13.27 -10.69
N ASN A 156 -4.52 12.86 -11.90
CA ASN A 156 -3.27 13.28 -12.54
C ASN A 156 -2.03 12.97 -11.71
N GLU A 157 -2.13 12.06 -10.75
CA GLU A 157 -1.10 11.75 -9.78
C GLU A 157 -1.25 10.31 -9.31
N THR A 158 -0.12 9.69 -8.94
CA THR A 158 -0.14 8.35 -8.34
C THR A 158 -0.69 8.43 -6.92
N PHE A 159 -1.20 7.31 -6.40
CA PHE A 159 -1.78 7.26 -5.06
C PHE A 159 -0.81 7.83 -4.00
N TYR A 160 0.46 7.43 -4.08
CA TYR A 160 1.52 7.84 -3.15
C TYR A 160 1.96 9.29 -3.33
N SER A 161 1.90 9.84 -4.55
CA SER A 161 2.30 11.23 -4.81
C SER A 161 1.48 12.23 -4.01
N ARG A 162 0.21 11.92 -3.75
CA ARG A 162 -0.69 12.74 -2.92
C ARG A 162 -0.24 12.86 -1.46
N PHE A 163 0.67 12.01 -1.01
CA PHE A 163 1.27 12.07 0.33
C PHE A 163 2.66 12.71 0.33
N GLY A 164 3.15 13.20 -0.82
CA GLY A 164 4.48 13.81 -0.95
C GLY A 164 5.57 12.87 -1.44
N PHE A 165 5.25 11.62 -1.80
CA PHE A 165 6.19 10.73 -2.45
C PHE A 165 6.46 11.14 -3.90
N LYS A 166 7.65 10.83 -4.40
CA LYS A 166 8.03 10.97 -5.81
C LYS A 166 8.65 9.67 -6.31
N PRO A 167 8.54 9.34 -7.60
CA PRO A 167 9.33 8.27 -8.20
C PRO A 167 10.81 8.37 -7.81
N ARG A 168 11.43 7.22 -7.52
CA ARG A 168 12.78 7.16 -6.96
C ARG A 168 13.86 7.31 -8.02
N LYS A 169 13.62 6.80 -9.23
CA LYS A 169 14.55 6.91 -10.36
C LYS A 169 14.19 8.11 -11.22
N ASP A 170 15.20 8.72 -11.84
CA ASP A 170 15.03 9.90 -12.68
C ASP A 170 14.15 9.58 -13.92
N ASP A 171 14.41 8.47 -14.62
CA ASP A 171 13.58 8.03 -15.75
C ASP A 171 12.10 7.84 -15.35
N ASP A 172 11.85 7.26 -14.17
CA ASP A 172 10.48 7.07 -13.65
C ASP A 172 9.82 8.44 -13.33
N TYR A 173 10.61 9.41 -12.86
CA TYR A 173 10.16 10.77 -12.59
C TYR A 173 9.84 11.54 -13.86
N GLU A 174 10.67 11.41 -14.90
CA GLU A 174 10.43 11.99 -16.21
C GLU A 174 9.15 11.42 -16.84
N ASN A 175 8.97 10.11 -16.79
CA ASN A 175 7.77 9.43 -17.26
C ASN A 175 6.52 9.90 -16.50
N TYR A 176 6.63 10.06 -15.18
CA TYR A 176 5.59 10.64 -14.33
C TYR A 176 5.22 12.06 -14.79
N MET A 177 6.19 12.94 -15.01
CA MET A 177 5.95 14.32 -15.45
C MET A 177 5.36 14.38 -16.87
N LYS A 178 5.81 13.50 -17.77
CA LYS A 178 5.26 13.36 -19.13
C LYS A 178 3.77 12.98 -19.08
N ASN A 179 3.40 11.99 -18.28
CA ASN A 179 2.01 11.61 -18.09
C ASN A 179 1.17 12.79 -17.55
N LYS A 180 1.69 13.54 -16.57
CA LYS A 180 0.99 14.72 -16.03
C LYS A 180 0.71 15.75 -17.12
N ALA A 181 1.71 16.06 -17.94
CA ALA A 181 1.57 17.02 -19.02
C ALA A 181 0.50 16.57 -20.04
N ILE A 182 0.53 15.30 -20.45
CA ILE A 182 -0.43 14.73 -21.40
C ILE A 182 -1.86 14.83 -20.86
N LEU A 183 -2.12 14.39 -19.63
CA LEU A 183 -3.47 14.38 -19.07
C LEU A 183 -4.02 15.78 -18.78
N SER A 184 -3.17 16.72 -18.38
CA SER A 184 -3.58 18.09 -18.05
C SER A 184 -4.22 18.81 -19.24
N ILE A 185 -3.77 18.51 -20.46
CA ILE A 185 -4.26 19.16 -21.69
C ILE A 185 -5.22 18.28 -22.49
N SER A 186 -5.28 16.97 -22.22
CA SER A 186 -6.07 16.05 -23.03
C SER A 186 -7.56 16.18 -22.76
N LYS A 187 -8.33 16.20 -23.85
CA LYS A 187 -9.80 16.17 -23.85
C LYS A 187 -10.33 14.76 -24.10
N VAL A 188 -11.52 14.46 -23.58
CA VAL A 188 -12.17 13.13 -23.68
C VAL A 188 -12.22 12.64 -25.13
N LYS A 189 -12.55 13.50 -26.09
CA LYS A 189 -12.59 13.15 -27.52
C LYS A 189 -11.29 12.54 -28.08
N LYS A 190 -10.13 12.78 -27.45
CA LYS A 190 -8.84 12.22 -27.88
C LYS A 190 -8.75 10.71 -27.64
N ILE A 191 -9.49 10.19 -26.66
CA ILE A 191 -9.52 8.77 -26.28
C ILE A 191 -10.11 7.91 -27.41
N LYS A 192 -11.08 8.45 -28.16
CA LYS A 192 -11.83 7.72 -29.20
C LYS A 192 -12.46 6.44 -28.63
N LEU A 193 -13.32 6.57 -27.62
CA LEU A 193 -13.89 5.45 -26.85
C LEU A 193 -14.50 4.37 -27.75
N ASN A 194 -15.20 4.75 -28.82
CA ASN A 194 -15.79 3.79 -29.78
C ASN A 194 -14.75 2.82 -30.34
N LYS A 195 -13.52 3.29 -30.62
CA LYS A 195 -12.44 2.43 -31.10
C LYS A 195 -11.96 1.47 -30.03
N ILE A 196 -11.87 1.95 -28.78
CA ILE A 196 -11.54 1.08 -27.64
C ILE A 196 -12.61 -0.01 -27.50
N LEU A 197 -13.89 0.35 -27.53
CA LEU A 197 -14.98 -0.63 -27.38
C LEU A 197 -15.05 -1.64 -28.53
N ILE A 198 -14.65 -1.27 -29.75
CA ILE A 198 -14.52 -2.21 -30.89
C ILE A 198 -13.39 -3.20 -30.64
N ASP A 199 -12.26 -2.74 -30.09
CA ASP A 199 -11.11 -3.61 -29.76
C ASP A 199 -11.44 -4.58 -28.58
N TYR A 200 -12.52 -4.33 -27.84
CA TYR A 200 -12.99 -5.21 -26.77
C TYR A 200 -13.77 -6.39 -27.36
N ASN A 201 -13.07 -7.49 -27.67
CA ASN A 201 -13.64 -8.70 -28.29
C ASN A 201 -14.63 -9.50 -27.42
N ASN A 202 -15.09 -8.98 -26.27
CA ASN A 202 -16.10 -9.65 -25.46
C ASN A 202 -17.47 -8.99 -25.66
N GLU A 203 -18.53 -9.76 -25.44
CA GLU A 203 -19.88 -9.22 -25.40
C GLU A 203 -20.00 -8.18 -24.27
N ILE A 204 -20.49 -7.00 -24.63
CA ILE A 204 -20.84 -5.93 -23.69
C ILE A 204 -22.36 -5.91 -23.65
N ASP A 205 -22.94 -5.93 -22.45
CA ASP A 205 -24.36 -5.68 -22.26
C ASP A 205 -24.80 -4.43 -23.03
N SER A 206 -25.82 -4.56 -23.87
CA SER A 206 -26.21 -3.52 -24.83
C SER A 206 -26.61 -2.21 -24.14
N LYS A 207 -27.29 -2.32 -22.99
CA LYS A 207 -27.70 -1.18 -22.17
C LYS A 207 -26.49 -0.50 -21.54
N LEU A 208 -25.53 -1.27 -21.00
CA LEU A 208 -24.27 -0.73 -20.48
C LEU A 208 -23.46 -0.03 -21.58
N LYS A 209 -23.35 -0.65 -22.76
CA LYS A 209 -22.67 -0.06 -23.92
C LYS A 209 -23.32 1.27 -24.31
N GLN A 210 -24.65 1.32 -24.37
CA GLN A 210 -25.38 2.55 -24.67
C GLN A 210 -25.10 3.64 -23.62
N GLN A 211 -25.19 3.31 -22.32
CA GLN A 211 -24.89 4.24 -21.23
C GLN A 211 -23.46 4.79 -21.30
N LEU A 212 -22.48 3.94 -21.63
CA LEU A 212 -21.08 4.33 -21.79
C LEU A 212 -20.90 5.32 -22.95
N LEU A 213 -21.57 5.08 -24.08
CA LEU A 213 -21.49 5.92 -25.26
C LEU A 213 -22.17 7.27 -25.04
N GLU A 214 -23.36 7.28 -24.44
CA GLU A 214 -24.08 8.50 -24.09
C GLU A 214 -23.26 9.39 -23.13
N ASP A 215 -22.70 8.79 -22.07
CA ASP A 215 -21.82 9.51 -21.14
C ASP A 215 -20.60 10.10 -21.86
N TYR A 216 -19.98 9.33 -22.76
CA TYR A 216 -18.82 9.80 -23.54
C TYR A 216 -19.15 10.97 -24.48
N GLU A 217 -20.28 10.90 -25.20
CA GLU A 217 -20.69 11.95 -26.16
C GLU A 217 -20.99 13.28 -25.46
N VAL A 218 -21.68 13.23 -24.30
CA VAL A 218 -21.97 14.43 -23.50
C VAL A 218 -20.70 15.10 -22.99
N HIS A 219 -19.64 14.34 -22.73
CA HIS A 219 -18.41 14.82 -22.09
C HIS A 219 -17.22 15.02 -23.02
N LEU A 220 -17.38 14.97 -24.36
CA LEU A 220 -16.28 15.02 -25.33
C LEU A 220 -15.28 16.16 -25.14
N ASN A 221 -15.76 17.33 -24.71
CA ASN A 221 -14.95 18.55 -24.53
C ASN A 221 -14.41 18.74 -23.10
N TYR A 222 -14.72 17.81 -22.19
CA TYR A 222 -14.24 17.84 -20.81
C TYR A 222 -12.77 17.46 -20.77
N ASN A 223 -12.07 17.90 -19.72
CA ASN A 223 -10.76 17.36 -19.43
C ASN A 223 -10.89 15.88 -19.04
N ILE A 224 -9.96 15.04 -19.47
CA ILE A 224 -10.01 13.57 -19.22
C ILE A 224 -10.10 13.26 -17.73
N ILE A 225 -9.39 13.97 -16.87
CA ILE A 225 -9.37 13.73 -15.42
C ILE A 225 -10.76 14.01 -14.82
N GLN A 226 -11.42 15.09 -15.24
CA GLN A 226 -12.76 15.44 -14.77
C GLN A 226 -13.78 14.37 -15.16
N TRP A 227 -13.76 13.96 -16.44
CA TRP A 227 -14.62 12.88 -16.92
C TRP A 227 -14.30 11.55 -16.25
N PHE A 228 -13.02 11.17 -16.13
CA PHE A 228 -12.63 9.88 -15.58
C PHE A 228 -12.98 9.73 -14.09
N ASN A 229 -12.96 10.83 -13.33
CA ASN A 229 -13.48 10.86 -11.95
C ASN A 229 -14.99 10.55 -11.88
N HIS A 230 -15.78 11.08 -12.81
CA HIS A 230 -17.21 10.76 -12.92
C HIS A 230 -17.40 9.31 -13.38
N PHE A 231 -16.80 8.97 -14.52
CA PHE A 231 -16.82 7.67 -15.17
C PHE A 231 -16.48 6.52 -14.20
N SER A 232 -15.40 6.64 -13.44
CA SER A 232 -14.98 5.62 -12.47
C SER A 232 -16.00 5.38 -11.36
N LYS A 233 -16.70 6.40 -10.88
CA LYS A 233 -17.75 6.22 -9.87
C LYS A 233 -18.96 5.46 -10.42
N VAL A 234 -19.28 5.67 -11.69
CA VAL A 234 -20.48 5.12 -12.34
C VAL A 234 -20.24 3.70 -12.86
N PHE A 235 -19.10 3.45 -13.51
CA PHE A 235 -18.89 2.25 -14.32
C PHE A 235 -17.99 1.19 -13.69
N MET A 236 -17.10 1.56 -12.75
CA MET A 236 -16.14 0.61 -12.16
C MET A 236 -16.81 -0.60 -11.51
N LYS A 237 -17.96 -0.41 -10.85
CA LYS A 237 -18.70 -1.49 -10.17
C LYS A 237 -19.64 -2.28 -11.08
N LYS A 238 -19.93 -1.79 -12.29
CA LYS A 238 -20.90 -2.41 -13.21
C LYS A 238 -20.26 -3.55 -14.00
N ASP A 239 -19.07 -3.33 -14.52
CA ASP A 239 -18.28 -4.35 -15.22
C ASP A 239 -16.80 -4.00 -15.08
N CYS A 240 -16.13 -4.68 -14.15
CA CYS A 240 -14.73 -4.38 -13.86
C CYS A 240 -13.78 -4.83 -14.98
N LYS A 241 -14.12 -5.89 -15.73
CA LYS A 241 -13.29 -6.37 -16.84
C LYS A 241 -13.30 -5.35 -17.97
N LEU A 242 -14.48 -4.85 -18.34
CA LEU A 242 -14.63 -3.77 -19.31
C LEU A 242 -13.95 -2.48 -18.81
N PHE A 243 -14.15 -2.12 -17.54
CA PHE A 243 -13.55 -0.92 -16.96
C PHE A 243 -12.01 -0.96 -16.99
N LYS A 244 -11.42 -2.10 -16.63
CA LYS A 244 -9.97 -2.34 -16.75
C LYS A 244 -9.51 -2.20 -18.20
N PHE A 245 -10.23 -2.80 -19.13
CA PHE A 245 -9.90 -2.70 -20.55
C PHE A 245 -9.94 -1.26 -21.06
N ILE A 246 -10.92 -0.47 -20.61
CA ILE A 246 -11.00 0.96 -20.95
C ILE A 246 -9.80 1.74 -20.40
N ILE A 247 -9.37 1.47 -19.15
CA ILE A 247 -8.13 2.07 -18.60
C ILE A 247 -6.95 1.77 -19.52
N GLU A 248 -6.74 0.50 -19.88
CA GLU A 248 -5.63 0.08 -20.74
C GLU A 248 -5.72 0.72 -22.13
N GLY A 249 -6.92 0.80 -22.69
CA GLY A 249 -7.20 1.49 -23.94
C GLY A 249 -6.86 2.98 -23.89
N ILE A 250 -7.22 3.67 -22.80
CA ILE A 250 -6.87 5.09 -22.60
C ILE A 250 -5.36 5.26 -22.53
N TYR A 251 -4.66 4.43 -21.75
CA TYR A 251 -3.19 4.45 -21.67
C TYR A 251 -2.56 4.31 -23.06
N LYS A 252 -3.03 3.33 -23.85
CA LYS A 252 -2.56 3.11 -25.21
C LYS A 252 -2.85 4.29 -26.15
N LYS A 253 -4.06 4.84 -26.12
CA LYS A 253 -4.48 5.94 -27.02
C LYS A 253 -3.82 7.27 -26.70
N LEU A 254 -3.48 7.50 -25.45
CA LEU A 254 -2.81 8.71 -24.99
C LEU A 254 -1.29 8.56 -24.86
N GLU A 255 -0.76 7.37 -25.15
CA GLU A 255 0.67 7.03 -25.02
C GLU A 255 1.20 7.29 -23.60
N LEU A 256 0.37 6.98 -22.60
CA LEU A 256 0.76 7.09 -21.20
C LEU A 256 1.66 5.92 -20.81
N ILE A 257 2.64 6.22 -19.97
CA ILE A 257 3.62 5.25 -19.48
C ILE A 257 3.11 4.65 -18.18
N LYS A 258 3.11 3.33 -18.06
CA LYS A 258 2.69 2.66 -16.83
C LYS A 258 3.71 2.89 -15.72
N LEU A 259 3.24 3.24 -14.53
CA LEU A 259 4.06 3.57 -13.36
C LEU A 259 3.88 2.55 -12.22
N ASN A 260 3.45 1.34 -12.55
CA ASN A 260 3.31 0.24 -11.60
C ASN A 260 4.66 -0.44 -11.35
N ASN A 261 4.82 -1.04 -10.17
CA ASN A 261 6.04 -1.74 -9.74
C ASN A 261 7.29 -0.85 -9.63
N ILE A 262 7.14 0.48 -9.65
CA ILE A 262 8.26 1.42 -9.46
C ILE A 262 8.46 1.75 -7.97
N GLY A 263 9.67 2.22 -7.65
CA GLY A 263 10.01 2.70 -6.32
C GLY A 263 9.60 4.17 -6.15
N TYR A 264 9.11 4.51 -4.97
CA TYR A 264 8.79 5.87 -4.57
C TYR A 264 9.58 6.27 -3.33
N THR A 265 9.82 7.56 -3.17
CA THR A 265 10.49 8.10 -2.00
C THR A 265 9.94 9.43 -1.53
N MET A 266 10.01 9.66 -0.21
CA MET A 266 9.67 10.91 0.46
C MET A 266 10.76 11.26 1.47
N LYS A 267 11.24 12.51 1.46
CA LYS A 267 12.17 13.03 2.48
C LYS A 267 11.38 13.49 3.71
N LEU A 268 11.94 13.29 4.91
CA LEU A 268 11.33 13.65 6.20
C LEU A 268 12.00 14.84 6.89
#